data_AF-A0A8T6RNW1-F1
#
_entry.id   AF-A0A8T6RNW1-F1
#
_cell.length_a   1.000
_cell.length_b   1.000
_cell.length_c   1.000
_cell.angle_alpha   90.00
_cell.angle_beta   90.00
_cell.angle_gamma   90.00
#
_symmetry.space_group_name_H-M   'P 1'
#
loop_
_entity.id
_entity.type
_entity.pdbx_description
1 polymer ?
#
loop_
_entity_poly.entity_id
_entity_poly.type
_entity_poly.pdbx_seq_one_letter_code
_entity_poly.pdbx_strand_id
1 'polypeptide(L)'
;MTFKAIDLFCGCGGFSLGFLQAGYEIILAIDIDPVVLKTYELNNYGIPILNYDIRYLRAEKILEITGCTPDVIIASPPCEQFSVANRFRKKDPFMRLYDDNTGQLVLHAIRIIGDLQPKVFVMENVIQLIDGELKDALCNEFDRVGFSKIFFNVFHAEDYGTPSKRTRLFISNAKLRLKKTNSSQNLKLSKILEDLPDPDFIQEIPNHELTPLTTRRDKKIQQLRRGSSLVYYRSAKESMNTNWKKIQGNSICPTIIGHSRYVHPIKKRLLTVREHARLMGFPDNFVFYGGISSQYNQIGEAVPVPLSNVIANYLLEKQLQVF
;
A
#
# COMPACT_ATOMS: atom_id res chain seq x y z
N MET A 1 -13.82 2.74 -24.27
CA MET A 1 -13.98 3.88 -23.34
C MET A 1 -12.98 3.69 -22.23
N THR A 2 -12.28 4.75 -21.85
CA THR A 2 -11.33 4.73 -20.73
C THR A 2 -12.08 5.19 -19.48
N PHE A 3 -12.05 4.39 -18.41
CA PHE A 3 -12.68 4.78 -17.14
C PHE A 3 -11.77 5.73 -16.38
N LYS A 4 -12.37 6.77 -15.81
CA LYS A 4 -11.65 7.78 -15.03
C LYS A 4 -11.65 7.45 -13.56
N ALA A 5 -10.51 7.58 -12.91
CA ALA A 5 -10.38 7.34 -11.48
C ALA A 5 -9.65 8.47 -10.76
N ILE A 6 -9.97 8.65 -9.47
CA ILE A 6 -9.15 9.45 -8.56
C ILE A 6 -8.60 8.57 -7.45
N ASP A 7 -7.43 8.94 -6.94
CA ASP A 7 -6.74 8.24 -5.85
C ASP A 7 -6.64 9.14 -4.61
N LEU A 8 -7.40 8.80 -3.56
CA LEU A 8 -7.37 9.46 -2.26
C LEU A 8 -6.32 8.79 -1.37
N PHE A 9 -5.45 9.58 -0.73
CA PHE A 9 -4.31 9.07 0.04
C PHE A 9 -3.39 8.23 -0.85
N CYS A 10 -2.99 8.80 -1.98
CA CYS A 10 -2.33 8.07 -3.05
C CYS A 10 -0.92 7.57 -2.67
N GLY A 11 -0.29 8.16 -1.65
CA GLY A 11 1.06 7.83 -1.24
C GLY A 11 2.04 7.93 -2.40
N CYS A 12 2.92 6.93 -2.54
CA CYS A 12 3.80 6.84 -3.69
C CYS A 12 3.09 6.38 -4.99
N GLY A 13 1.82 5.98 -4.95
CA GLY A 13 1.04 5.61 -6.13
C GLY A 13 0.99 4.11 -6.45
N GLY A 14 1.29 3.23 -5.49
CA GLY A 14 1.18 1.77 -5.71
C GLY A 14 -0.23 1.30 -6.06
N PHE A 15 -1.27 1.93 -5.48
CA PHE A 15 -2.66 1.63 -5.82
C PHE A 15 -2.98 2.14 -7.23
N SER A 16 -2.74 3.42 -7.51
CA SER A 16 -2.86 4.01 -8.85
C SER A 16 -2.13 3.25 -9.95
N LEU A 17 -0.90 2.80 -9.72
CA LEU A 17 -0.10 2.14 -10.75
C LEU A 17 -0.75 0.86 -11.29
N GLY A 18 -1.41 0.08 -10.43
CA GLY A 18 -2.14 -1.11 -10.88
C GLY A 18 -3.35 -0.76 -11.76
N PHE A 19 -4.05 0.34 -11.45
CA PHE A 19 -5.15 0.87 -12.27
C PHE A 19 -4.65 1.43 -13.60
N LEU A 20 -3.53 2.15 -13.61
CA LEU A 20 -2.88 2.63 -14.83
C LEU A 20 -2.47 1.47 -15.75
N GLN A 21 -1.87 0.42 -15.19
CA GLN A 21 -1.50 -0.78 -15.94
C GLN A 21 -2.71 -1.54 -16.52
N ALA A 22 -3.89 -1.41 -15.91
CA ALA A 22 -5.13 -1.97 -16.43
C ALA A 22 -5.82 -1.06 -17.47
N GLY A 23 -5.29 0.15 -17.72
CA GLY A 23 -5.80 1.08 -18.72
C GLY A 23 -6.84 2.08 -18.19
N TYR A 24 -6.90 2.32 -16.88
CA TYR A 24 -7.68 3.44 -16.31
C TYR A 24 -6.93 4.77 -16.50
N GLU A 25 -7.68 5.86 -16.60
CA GLU A 25 -7.15 7.23 -16.58
C GLU A 25 -7.23 7.75 -15.14
N ILE A 26 -6.09 7.92 -14.45
CA ILE A 26 -6.08 8.60 -13.15
C ILE A 26 -6.12 10.11 -13.42
N ILE A 27 -7.21 10.77 -13.07
CA ILE A 27 -7.45 12.19 -13.35
C ILE A 27 -7.06 13.12 -12.19
N LEU A 28 -6.89 12.57 -10.98
CA LEU A 28 -6.39 13.30 -9.82
C LEU A 28 -5.85 12.33 -8.76
N ALA A 29 -4.70 12.63 -8.20
CA ALA A 29 -4.14 11.93 -7.04
C ALA A 29 -3.93 12.91 -5.88
N ILE A 30 -4.37 12.53 -4.68
CA ILE A 30 -4.40 13.42 -3.51
C ILE A 30 -3.61 12.78 -2.37
N ASP A 31 -2.69 13.55 -1.79
CA ASP A 31 -2.01 13.19 -0.55
C ASP A 31 -1.60 14.46 0.22
N ILE A 32 -1.39 14.32 1.53
CA ILE A 32 -0.95 15.43 2.39
C ILE A 32 0.57 15.56 2.41
N ASP A 33 1.33 14.49 2.13
CA ASP A 33 2.79 14.51 2.21
C ASP A 33 3.41 14.93 0.86
N PRO A 34 4.07 16.11 0.77
CA PRO A 34 4.70 16.56 -0.47
C PRO A 34 5.86 15.66 -0.91
N VAL A 35 6.51 14.91 0.00
CA VAL A 35 7.62 14.01 -0.33
C VAL A 35 7.10 12.80 -1.10
N VAL A 36 5.99 12.20 -0.68
CA VAL A 36 5.40 11.06 -1.39
C VAL A 36 4.75 11.49 -2.69
N LEU A 37 4.17 12.69 -2.75
CA LEU A 37 3.68 13.27 -4.00
C LEU A 37 4.80 13.54 -4.99
N LYS A 38 6.01 13.88 -4.53
CA LYS A 38 7.16 13.99 -5.43
C LYS A 38 7.53 12.64 -6.04
N THR A 39 7.47 11.56 -5.25
CA THR A 39 7.58 10.19 -5.79
C THR A 39 6.49 9.93 -6.82
N TYR A 40 5.23 10.24 -6.52
CA TYR A 40 4.12 10.03 -7.43
C TYR A 40 4.35 10.76 -8.77
N GLU A 41 4.73 12.04 -8.73
CA GLU A 41 4.98 12.89 -9.90
C GLU A 41 6.09 12.34 -10.80
N LEU A 42 7.18 11.82 -10.21
CA LEU A 42 8.32 11.27 -10.97
C LEU A 42 7.97 10.03 -11.80
N ASN A 43 6.87 9.34 -11.47
CA ASN A 43 6.50 8.06 -12.08
C ASN A 43 5.24 8.11 -12.94
N ASN A 44 4.37 9.08 -12.70
CA ASN A 44 3.01 9.11 -13.24
C ASN A 44 2.80 10.26 -14.25
N TYR A 45 3.88 10.64 -14.94
CA TYR A 45 4.01 11.57 -16.07
C TYR A 45 2.74 12.34 -16.48
N GLY A 46 2.42 13.40 -15.72
CA GLY A 46 1.37 14.37 -16.07
C GLY A 46 0.02 14.17 -15.40
N ILE A 47 -0.14 13.16 -14.55
CA ILE A 47 -1.33 13.04 -13.69
C ILE A 47 -1.37 14.21 -12.71
N PRO A 48 -2.47 14.99 -12.67
CA PRO A 48 -2.62 16.06 -11.69
C PRO A 48 -2.50 15.52 -10.27
N ILE A 49 -1.66 16.17 -9.47
CA ILE A 49 -1.53 15.91 -8.04
C ILE A 49 -2.09 17.09 -7.24
N LEU A 50 -2.72 16.80 -6.11
CA LEU A 50 -3.21 17.80 -5.18
C LEU A 50 -2.63 17.52 -3.79
N ASN A 51 -1.68 18.37 -3.37
CA ASN A 51 -1.16 18.35 -2.01
C ASN A 51 -2.15 19.01 -1.06
N TYR A 52 -3.00 18.22 -0.42
CA TYR A 52 -4.11 18.75 0.36
C TYR A 52 -4.57 17.79 1.44
N ASP A 53 -5.03 18.36 2.54
CA ASP A 53 -5.60 17.61 3.64
C ASP A 53 -7.07 17.29 3.38
N ILE A 54 -7.39 16.01 3.28
CA ILE A 54 -8.72 15.48 3.01
C ILE A 54 -9.80 16.00 3.98
N ARG A 55 -9.42 16.40 5.20
CA ARG A 55 -10.33 16.93 6.22
C ARG A 55 -11.00 18.22 5.76
N TYR A 56 -10.28 19.01 4.98
CA TYR A 56 -10.75 20.29 4.45
C TYR A 56 -11.13 20.22 2.97
N LEU A 57 -10.80 19.12 2.27
CA LEU A 57 -11.10 18.95 0.85
C LEU A 57 -12.60 18.82 0.63
N ARG A 58 -13.16 19.51 -0.38
CA ARG A 58 -14.56 19.38 -0.78
C ARG A 58 -14.66 18.89 -2.22
N ALA A 59 -15.76 18.22 -2.56
CA ALA A 59 -15.97 17.66 -3.89
C ALA A 59 -15.92 18.73 -4.99
N GLU A 60 -16.40 19.94 -4.72
CA GLU A 60 -16.36 21.06 -5.65
C GLU A 60 -14.93 21.36 -6.09
N LYS A 61 -13.95 21.29 -5.17
CA LYS A 61 -12.54 21.50 -5.52
C LYS A 61 -12.00 20.40 -6.42
N ILE A 62 -12.41 19.16 -6.18
CA ILE A 62 -12.04 18.02 -7.03
C ILE A 62 -12.64 18.20 -8.43
N LEU A 63 -13.92 18.58 -8.52
CA LEU A 63 -14.62 18.82 -9.78
C LEU A 63 -14.06 20.03 -10.54
N GLU A 64 -13.64 21.09 -9.86
CA GLU A 64 -12.96 22.24 -10.46
C GLU A 64 -11.66 21.83 -11.16
N ILE A 65 -10.86 20.97 -10.51
CA ILE A 65 -9.57 20.50 -11.05
C ILE A 65 -9.77 19.49 -12.18
N THR A 66 -10.69 18.55 -11.99
CA THR A 66 -10.87 17.40 -12.89
C THR A 66 -11.84 17.67 -14.05
N GLY A 67 -12.72 18.67 -13.92
CA GLY A 67 -13.77 18.99 -14.87
C GLY A 67 -14.89 17.93 -15.00
N CYS A 68 -14.85 16.85 -14.22
CA CYS A 68 -15.83 15.77 -14.31
C CYS A 68 -15.89 14.92 -13.03
N THR A 69 -16.99 14.20 -12.83
CA THR A 69 -17.11 13.18 -11.79
C THR A 69 -16.32 11.93 -12.20
N PRO A 70 -15.55 11.31 -11.29
CA PRO A 70 -14.83 10.07 -11.59
C PRO A 70 -15.79 8.88 -11.72
N ASP A 71 -15.44 7.91 -12.58
CA ASP A 71 -16.12 6.62 -12.61
C ASP A 71 -15.74 5.77 -11.39
N VAL A 72 -14.48 5.87 -10.95
CA VAL A 72 -13.93 5.09 -9.84
C VAL A 72 -13.23 5.99 -8.82
N ILE A 73 -13.45 5.72 -7.53
CA ILE A 73 -12.61 6.26 -6.47
C ILE A 73 -11.83 5.12 -5.83
N ILE A 74 -10.50 5.20 -5.87
CA ILE A 74 -9.65 4.36 -5.03
C ILE A 74 -9.16 5.18 -3.84
N ALA A 75 -9.06 4.54 -2.68
CA ALA A 75 -8.65 5.22 -1.46
C ALA A 75 -7.83 4.30 -0.55
N SER A 76 -6.76 4.82 0.05
CA SER A 76 -5.94 4.11 1.04
C SER A 76 -5.73 4.94 2.31
N PRO A 77 -6.81 5.28 3.05
CA PRO A 77 -6.70 6.09 4.27
C PRO A 77 -5.77 5.42 5.29
N PRO A 78 -4.97 6.19 6.05
CA PRO A 78 -3.97 5.65 6.94
C PRO A 78 -4.59 4.72 7.99
N CYS A 79 -3.93 3.58 8.19
CA CYS A 79 -4.43 2.48 9.00
C CYS A 79 -3.83 2.40 10.41
N GLU A 80 -2.96 3.36 10.77
CA GLU A 80 -2.10 3.29 11.96
C GLU A 80 -2.91 3.03 13.24
N GLN A 81 -4.08 3.64 13.37
CA GLN A 81 -4.93 3.50 14.56
C GLN A 81 -5.69 2.19 14.64
N PHE A 82 -5.89 1.52 13.52
CA PHE A 82 -6.56 0.21 13.49
C PHE A 82 -5.54 -0.93 13.61
N SER A 83 -4.30 -0.70 13.16
CA SER A 83 -3.20 -1.65 13.20
C SER A 83 -2.86 -2.14 14.61
N VAL A 84 -2.65 -3.45 14.75
CA VAL A 84 -2.19 -4.08 16.01
C VAL A 84 -0.79 -3.61 16.41
N ALA A 85 0.00 -3.09 15.45
CA ALA A 85 1.36 -2.62 15.70
C ALA A 85 1.41 -1.29 16.46
N ASN A 86 0.34 -0.49 16.42
CA ASN A 86 0.30 0.81 17.08
C ASN A 86 0.06 0.66 18.59
N ARG A 87 0.98 1.23 19.37
CA ARG A 87 0.95 1.19 20.83
C ARG A 87 -0.01 2.19 21.46
N PHE A 88 -0.33 3.26 20.73
CA PHE A 88 -1.21 4.34 21.16
C PHE A 88 -2.66 4.13 20.68
N ARG A 89 -2.92 3.03 19.96
CA ARG A 89 -4.27 2.66 19.51
C ARG A 89 -5.25 2.63 20.69
N LYS A 90 -6.37 3.33 20.53
CA LYS A 90 -7.46 3.33 21.53
C LYS A 90 -7.98 1.90 21.78
N LYS A 91 -8.31 1.59 23.04
CA LYS A 91 -8.80 0.25 23.41
C LYS A 91 -10.15 -0.04 22.77
N ASP A 92 -11.08 0.90 22.88
CA ASP A 92 -12.38 0.84 22.24
C ASP A 92 -12.25 1.01 20.71
N PRO A 93 -12.68 0.02 19.89
CA PRO A 93 -12.73 0.14 18.44
C PRO A 93 -13.53 1.35 17.94
N PHE A 94 -14.69 1.67 18.52
CA PHE A 94 -15.52 2.79 18.08
C PHE A 94 -14.77 4.13 18.14
N MET A 95 -14.08 4.36 19.26
CA MET A 95 -13.31 5.58 19.46
C MET A 95 -12.14 5.70 18.47
N ARG A 96 -11.64 4.58 17.90
CA ARG A 96 -10.61 4.66 16.84
C ARG A 96 -11.15 5.29 15.57
N LEU A 97 -12.43 5.14 15.27
CA LEU A 97 -13.05 5.70 14.07
C LEU A 97 -13.57 7.13 14.32
N TYR A 98 -14.22 7.35 15.46
CA TYR A 98 -14.96 8.59 15.72
C TYR A 98 -14.21 9.64 16.54
N ASP A 99 -13.21 9.28 17.34
CA ASP A 99 -12.48 10.25 18.18
C ASP A 99 -11.03 10.46 17.75
N ASP A 100 -10.43 9.49 17.06
CA ASP A 100 -9.04 9.59 16.66
C ASP A 100 -8.91 10.36 15.34
N ASN A 101 -8.14 11.45 15.36
CA ASN A 101 -7.93 12.31 14.19
C ASN A 101 -7.44 11.54 12.95
N THR A 102 -6.61 10.51 13.11
CA THR A 102 -6.11 9.70 12.00
C THR A 102 -7.15 8.67 11.57
N GLY A 103 -7.88 8.07 12.52
CA GLY A 103 -8.94 7.12 12.17
C GLY A 103 -10.15 7.76 11.49
N GLN A 104 -10.48 9.01 11.86
CA GLN A 104 -11.49 9.84 11.20
C GLN A 104 -11.16 10.11 9.72
N LEU A 105 -9.92 9.92 9.26
CA LEU A 105 -9.59 10.03 7.83
C LEU A 105 -10.34 9.00 6.98
N VAL A 106 -10.72 7.86 7.56
CA VAL A 106 -11.65 6.91 6.92
C VAL A 106 -13.02 7.56 6.69
N LEU A 107 -13.55 8.29 7.68
CA LEU A 107 -14.83 9.00 7.55
C LEU A 107 -14.75 10.12 6.50
N HIS A 108 -13.63 10.83 6.42
CA HIS A 108 -13.43 11.83 5.37
C HIS A 108 -13.31 11.21 3.96
N ALA A 109 -12.74 10.02 3.84
CA ALA A 109 -12.76 9.25 2.58
C ALA A 109 -14.21 8.90 2.19
N ILE A 110 -14.98 8.34 3.13
CA ILE A 110 -16.41 8.00 2.93
C ILE A 110 -17.22 9.23 2.52
N ARG A 111 -16.97 10.38 3.16
CA ARG A 111 -17.61 11.64 2.79
C ARG A 111 -17.32 12.02 1.34
N ILE A 112 -16.06 12.02 0.90
CA ILE A 112 -15.72 12.36 -0.49
C ILE A 112 -16.32 11.37 -1.49
N ILE A 113 -16.34 10.08 -1.15
CA ILE A 113 -17.02 9.04 -1.95
C ILE A 113 -18.51 9.37 -2.07
N GLY A 114 -19.14 9.75 -0.95
CA GLY A 114 -20.52 10.22 -0.88
C GLY A 114 -20.79 11.47 -1.70
N ASP A 115 -19.93 12.48 -1.61
CA ASP A 115 -20.11 13.75 -2.29
C ASP A 115 -19.97 13.59 -3.82
N LEU A 116 -19.08 12.70 -4.29
CA LEU A 116 -18.79 12.49 -5.72
C LEU A 116 -19.60 11.38 -6.39
N GLN A 117 -20.23 10.48 -5.62
CA GLN A 117 -21.05 9.37 -6.12
C GLN A 117 -20.43 8.60 -7.31
N PRO A 118 -19.22 8.00 -7.18
CA PRO A 118 -18.63 7.24 -8.26
C PRO A 118 -19.45 5.98 -8.56
N LYS A 119 -19.31 5.44 -9.78
CA LYS A 119 -19.92 4.14 -10.13
C LYS A 119 -19.38 3.03 -9.23
N VAL A 120 -18.07 3.03 -8.98
CA VAL A 120 -17.42 2.09 -8.07
C VAL A 120 -16.47 2.83 -7.14
N PHE A 121 -16.41 2.43 -5.87
CA PHE A 121 -15.30 2.79 -5.01
C PHE A 121 -14.57 1.53 -4.53
N VAL A 122 -13.27 1.66 -4.27
CA VAL A 122 -12.45 0.64 -3.62
C VAL A 122 -11.56 1.30 -2.57
N MET A 123 -11.86 1.08 -1.31
CA MET A 123 -11.10 1.59 -0.17
C MET A 123 -10.27 0.47 0.46
N GLU A 124 -8.95 0.59 0.40
CA GLU A 124 -8.01 -0.34 1.04
C GLU A 124 -7.85 0.00 2.53
N ASN A 125 -7.70 -1.05 3.35
CA ASN A 125 -7.24 -0.91 4.73
C ASN A 125 -6.69 -2.23 5.31
N VAL A 126 -6.36 -2.22 6.59
CA VAL A 126 -6.00 -3.42 7.36
C VAL A 126 -7.24 -4.20 7.80
N ILE A 127 -7.07 -5.51 8.02
CA ILE A 127 -8.16 -6.43 8.41
C ILE A 127 -8.82 -6.00 9.73
N GLN A 128 -8.06 -5.38 10.65
CA GLN A 128 -8.59 -4.96 11.95
C GLN A 128 -9.68 -3.88 11.86
N LEU A 129 -9.87 -3.27 10.68
CA LEU A 129 -10.95 -2.32 10.44
C LEU A 129 -12.34 -2.99 10.47
N ILE A 130 -12.42 -4.31 10.33
CA ILE A 130 -13.68 -5.08 10.42
C ILE A 130 -13.82 -5.87 11.72
N ASP A 131 -13.01 -5.58 12.74
CA ASP A 131 -13.12 -6.22 14.05
C ASP A 131 -14.34 -5.68 14.82
N GLY A 132 -15.26 -6.57 15.20
CA GLY A 132 -16.39 -6.25 16.07
C GLY A 132 -17.31 -5.17 15.48
N GLU A 133 -17.65 -4.18 16.32
CA GLU A 133 -18.67 -3.16 16.02
C GLU A 133 -18.23 -2.14 14.96
N LEU A 134 -16.93 -2.07 14.62
CA LEU A 134 -16.43 -1.19 13.56
C LEU A 134 -17.02 -1.54 12.20
N LYS A 135 -17.26 -2.83 11.94
CA LYS A 135 -17.87 -3.26 10.68
C LYS A 135 -19.26 -2.68 10.51
N ASP A 136 -20.08 -2.72 11.56
CA ASP A 136 -21.45 -2.20 11.54
C ASP A 136 -21.45 -0.67 11.47
N ALA A 137 -20.52 -0.01 12.18
CA ALA A 137 -20.30 1.43 12.06
C ALA A 137 -20.01 1.84 10.61
N LEU A 138 -19.09 1.14 9.93
CA LEU A 138 -18.75 1.42 8.53
C LEU A 138 -19.95 1.20 7.60
N CYS A 139 -20.72 0.13 7.78
CA CYS A 139 -21.97 -0.07 7.03
C CYS A 139 -22.91 1.13 7.19
N ASN A 140 -23.09 1.63 8.42
CA ASN A 140 -23.96 2.77 8.69
C ASN A 140 -23.42 4.07 8.07
N GLU A 141 -22.11 4.32 8.13
CA GLU A 141 -21.53 5.53 7.52
C GLU A 141 -21.59 5.50 5.99
N PHE A 142 -21.41 4.33 5.36
CA PHE A 142 -21.59 4.19 3.91
C PHE A 142 -23.07 4.31 3.49
N ASP A 143 -23.99 3.74 4.26
CA ASP A 143 -25.44 3.85 4.00
C ASP A 143 -25.91 5.32 4.04
N ARG A 144 -25.43 6.09 5.03
CA ARG A 144 -25.70 7.54 5.15
C ARG A 144 -25.29 8.36 3.93
N VAL A 145 -24.26 7.92 3.20
CA VAL A 145 -23.78 8.61 2.01
C VAL A 145 -24.27 7.97 0.70
N GLY A 146 -25.30 7.12 0.77
CA GLY A 146 -25.97 6.56 -0.40
C GLY A 146 -25.45 5.21 -0.87
N PHE A 147 -24.53 4.57 -0.13
CA PHE A 147 -23.98 3.24 -0.45
C PHE A 147 -24.49 2.20 0.56
N SER A 148 -25.77 1.84 0.45
CA SER A 148 -26.45 0.88 1.34
C SER A 148 -25.92 -0.56 1.24
N LYS A 149 -25.24 -0.89 0.14
CA LYS A 149 -24.64 -2.21 -0.10
C LYS A 149 -23.15 -2.08 -0.34
N ILE A 150 -22.38 -2.54 0.65
CA ILE A 150 -20.93 -2.63 0.59
C ILE A 150 -20.44 -4.06 0.83
N PHE A 151 -19.24 -4.35 0.35
CA PHE A 151 -18.58 -5.62 0.46
C PHE A 151 -17.22 -5.46 1.12
N PHE A 152 -16.93 -6.34 2.08
CA PHE A 152 -15.63 -6.44 2.73
C PHE A 152 -14.86 -7.61 2.10
N ASN A 153 -13.88 -7.29 1.26
CA ASN A 153 -13.11 -8.27 0.49
C ASN A 153 -11.71 -8.41 1.10
N VAL A 154 -11.35 -9.60 1.58
CA VAL A 154 -10.01 -9.85 2.15
C VAL A 154 -9.18 -10.63 1.15
N PHE A 155 -8.02 -10.09 0.79
CA PHE A 155 -7.10 -10.69 -0.18
C PHE A 155 -5.71 -10.88 0.41
N HIS A 156 -5.09 -12.01 0.06
CA HIS A 156 -3.67 -12.28 0.29
C HIS A 156 -2.91 -11.94 -0.99
N ALA A 157 -2.10 -10.90 -0.98
CA ALA A 157 -1.44 -10.37 -2.17
C ALA A 157 -0.55 -11.41 -2.87
N GLU A 158 0.02 -12.36 -2.12
CA GLU A 158 0.79 -13.48 -2.65
C GLU A 158 -0.02 -14.43 -3.55
N ASP A 159 -1.35 -14.50 -3.38
CA ASP A 159 -2.23 -15.29 -4.26
C ASP A 159 -2.36 -14.63 -5.66
N TYR A 160 -1.93 -13.38 -5.80
CA TYR A 160 -2.08 -12.54 -6.99
C TYR A 160 -0.73 -12.08 -7.55
N GLY A 161 0.34 -12.81 -7.25
CA GLY A 161 1.66 -12.59 -7.83
C GLY A 161 2.54 -11.59 -7.07
N THR A 162 2.11 -11.10 -5.90
CA THR A 162 2.97 -10.26 -5.06
C THR A 162 4.02 -11.13 -4.34
N PRO A 163 5.32 -10.83 -4.45
CA PRO A 163 6.36 -11.66 -3.84
C PRO A 163 6.60 -11.46 -2.32
N SER A 164 5.58 -10.98 -1.61
CA SER A 164 5.57 -10.80 -0.17
C SER A 164 4.21 -11.24 0.38
N LYS A 165 4.23 -11.85 1.56
CA LYS A 165 3.01 -12.17 2.30
C LYS A 165 2.36 -10.89 2.78
N ARG A 166 1.19 -10.55 2.24
CA ARG A 166 0.48 -9.32 2.66
C ARG A 166 -1.02 -9.52 2.53
N THR A 167 -1.71 -9.46 3.66
CA THR A 167 -3.17 -9.54 3.68
C THR A 167 -3.77 -8.16 3.89
N ARG A 168 -4.77 -7.83 3.08
CA ARG A 168 -5.47 -6.54 3.09
C ARG A 168 -6.96 -6.68 2.91
N LEU A 169 -7.67 -5.73 3.50
CA LEU A 169 -9.10 -5.53 3.37
C LEU A 169 -9.35 -4.49 2.27
N PHE A 170 -10.32 -4.76 1.41
CA PHE A 170 -10.84 -3.82 0.43
C PHE A 170 -12.35 -3.70 0.62
N ILE A 171 -12.81 -2.50 0.96
CA ILE A 171 -14.22 -2.15 1.08
C ILE A 171 -14.66 -1.55 -0.24
N SER A 172 -15.73 -2.05 -0.82
CA SER A 172 -16.23 -1.59 -2.12
C SER A 172 -17.73 -1.76 -2.24
N ASN A 173 -18.39 -0.94 -3.06
CA ASN A 173 -19.78 -1.20 -3.45
C ASN A 173 -19.91 -2.38 -4.44
N ALA A 174 -18.83 -2.82 -5.08
CA ALA A 174 -18.81 -4.02 -5.94
C ALA A 174 -18.23 -5.25 -5.23
N LYS A 175 -18.82 -6.44 -5.41
CA LYS A 175 -18.27 -7.70 -4.86
C LYS A 175 -17.10 -8.19 -5.71
N LEU A 176 -15.90 -8.23 -5.13
CA LEU A 176 -14.66 -8.56 -5.84
C LEU A 176 -14.39 -10.08 -5.79
N ARG A 177 -14.60 -10.79 -6.90
CA ARG A 177 -14.35 -12.24 -7.02
C ARG A 177 -13.11 -12.50 -7.88
N LEU A 178 -11.95 -12.20 -7.32
CA LEU A 178 -10.67 -12.28 -8.03
C LEU A 178 -10.22 -13.74 -8.20
N LYS A 179 -9.71 -14.08 -9.39
CA LYS A 179 -9.07 -15.38 -9.65
C LYS A 179 -7.64 -15.35 -9.13
N LYS A 180 -7.26 -16.34 -8.32
CA LYS A 180 -5.88 -16.50 -7.86
C LYS A 180 -4.99 -16.89 -9.05
N THR A 181 -3.75 -16.46 -9.02
CA THR A 181 -2.73 -16.86 -10.00
C THR A 181 -1.99 -18.09 -9.48
N ASN A 182 -1.70 -19.07 -10.33
CA ASN A 182 -0.96 -20.30 -9.96
C ASN A 182 0.56 -20.06 -9.77
N SER A 183 0.95 -18.87 -9.32
CA SER A 183 2.30 -18.32 -9.45
C SER A 183 3.25 -18.68 -8.31
N SER A 184 2.86 -19.54 -7.37
CA SER A 184 3.59 -19.77 -6.11
C SER A 184 5.05 -20.19 -6.30
N GLN A 185 5.39 -20.88 -7.40
CA GLN A 185 6.78 -21.25 -7.71
C GLN A 185 7.65 -20.07 -8.19
N ASN A 186 7.05 -19.02 -8.75
CA ASN A 186 7.74 -17.82 -9.27
C ASN A 186 7.97 -16.74 -8.19
N LEU A 187 7.45 -16.92 -6.98
CA LEU A 187 7.55 -15.95 -5.88
C LEU A 187 8.73 -16.23 -4.92
N LYS A 188 9.67 -17.10 -5.31
CA LYS A 188 10.87 -17.37 -4.52
C LYS A 188 11.79 -16.17 -4.54
N LEU A 189 12.12 -15.67 -3.35
CA LEU A 189 12.95 -14.49 -3.15
C LEU A 189 14.27 -14.50 -3.94
N SER A 190 14.94 -15.65 -4.02
CA SER A 190 16.18 -15.75 -4.80
C SER A 190 15.97 -15.37 -6.26
N LYS A 191 14.87 -15.83 -6.87
CA LYS A 191 14.55 -15.57 -8.27
C LYS A 191 14.14 -14.11 -8.53
N ILE A 192 13.53 -13.44 -7.56
CA ILE A 192 13.09 -12.05 -7.70
C ILE A 192 14.25 -11.05 -7.61
N LEU A 193 15.35 -11.46 -6.98
CA LEU A 193 16.49 -10.60 -6.72
C LEU A 193 17.73 -10.96 -7.54
N GLU A 194 17.75 -12.10 -8.26
CA GLU A 194 18.96 -12.63 -8.89
C GLU A 194 19.48 -11.80 -10.07
N ASP A 195 18.59 -11.12 -10.78
CA ASP A 195 18.88 -10.33 -11.97
C ASP A 195 19.26 -8.87 -11.67
N LEU A 196 19.17 -8.44 -10.39
CA LEU A 196 19.74 -7.14 -10.00
C LEU A 196 21.27 -7.22 -9.99
N PRO A 197 21.96 -6.21 -10.55
CA PRO A 197 23.41 -6.10 -10.40
C PRO A 197 23.77 -5.94 -8.92
N ASP A 198 25.05 -6.14 -8.57
CA ASP A 198 25.47 -5.80 -7.21
C ASP A 198 25.41 -4.27 -7.03
N PRO A 199 24.73 -3.73 -6.00
CA PRO A 199 24.61 -2.28 -5.78
C PRO A 199 25.94 -1.58 -5.47
N ASP A 200 27.02 -2.35 -5.26
CA ASP A 200 28.39 -1.81 -5.15
C ASP A 200 28.96 -1.32 -6.50
N PHE A 201 28.36 -1.70 -7.63
CA PHE A 201 28.79 -1.30 -8.96
C PHE A 201 27.92 -0.17 -9.54
N ILE A 202 28.51 0.59 -10.48
CA ILE A 202 27.79 1.65 -11.21
C ILE A 202 26.66 1.01 -12.02
N GLN A 203 25.46 1.57 -11.86
CA GLN A 203 24.22 1.05 -12.43
C GLN A 203 23.16 2.17 -12.49
N GLU A 204 22.17 2.03 -13.36
CA GLU A 204 21.13 3.05 -13.59
C GLU A 204 19.79 2.75 -12.92
N ILE A 205 19.67 1.65 -12.16
CA ILE A 205 18.42 1.27 -11.50
C ILE A 205 18.18 2.19 -10.28
N PRO A 206 17.07 2.95 -10.26
CA PRO A 206 16.80 3.89 -9.20
C PRO A 206 16.60 3.18 -7.86
N ASN A 207 17.13 3.81 -6.80
CA ASN A 207 17.04 3.37 -5.41
C ASN A 207 17.67 1.98 -5.14
N HIS A 208 18.58 1.53 -6.01
CA HIS A 208 19.36 0.31 -5.79
C HIS A 208 20.73 0.61 -5.18
N GLU A 209 20.69 1.19 -3.98
CA GLU A 209 21.89 1.61 -3.25
C GLU A 209 21.98 0.93 -1.88
N LEU A 210 23.21 0.73 -1.39
CA LEU A 210 23.43 0.21 -0.06
C LEU A 210 22.93 1.18 1.00
N THR A 211 22.22 0.63 1.99
CA THR A 211 21.88 1.40 3.19
C THR A 211 23.15 1.66 4.00
N PRO A 212 23.50 2.92 4.30
CA PRO A 212 24.68 3.22 5.11
C PRO A 212 24.56 2.63 6.52
N LEU A 213 25.61 1.92 6.96
CA LEU A 213 25.65 1.26 8.26
C LEU A 213 26.96 1.55 9.00
N THR A 214 26.88 1.65 10.33
CA THR A 214 28.08 1.63 11.17
C THR A 214 28.82 0.30 11.01
N THR A 215 30.16 0.31 11.07
CA THR A 215 31.01 -0.90 10.99
C THR A 215 30.57 -2.00 11.96
N ARG A 216 30.10 -1.63 13.16
CA ARG A 216 29.60 -2.59 14.17
C ARG A 216 28.35 -3.33 13.69
N ARG A 217 27.39 -2.63 13.10
CA ARG A 217 26.13 -3.23 12.60
C ARG A 217 26.40 -4.10 11.38
N ASP A 218 27.26 -3.63 10.49
CA ASP A 218 27.66 -4.37 9.30
C ASP A 218 28.27 -5.74 9.66
N LYS A 219 29.29 -5.76 10.53
CA LYS A 219 29.89 -7.01 11.04
C LYS A 219 28.85 -7.97 11.63
N LYS A 220 27.83 -7.47 12.34
CA LYS A 220 26.77 -8.33 12.89
C LYS A 220 25.85 -8.90 11.81
N ILE A 221 25.52 -8.13 10.76
CA ILE A 221 24.73 -8.62 9.62
C ILE A 221 25.48 -9.75 8.90
N GLN A 222 26.79 -9.58 8.69
CA GLN A 222 27.61 -10.57 8.01
C GLN A 222 27.62 -11.94 8.72
N GLN A 223 27.50 -11.93 10.06
CA GLN A 223 27.49 -13.12 10.92
C GLN A 223 26.08 -13.66 11.19
N LEU A 224 25.03 -12.97 10.71
CA LEU A 224 23.65 -13.32 11.02
C LEU A 224 23.26 -14.66 10.37
N ARG A 225 22.74 -15.59 11.18
CA ARG A 225 22.25 -16.90 10.72
C ARG A 225 20.92 -16.74 9.98
N ARG A 226 20.62 -17.66 9.05
CA ARG A 226 19.35 -17.65 8.30
C ARG A 226 18.17 -17.77 9.27
N GLY A 227 17.13 -16.96 9.05
CA GLY A 227 15.93 -16.92 9.90
C GLY A 227 16.08 -16.10 11.18
N SER A 228 17.30 -15.76 11.60
CA SER A 228 17.55 -14.91 12.77
C SER A 228 17.37 -13.43 12.46
N SER A 229 17.09 -12.65 13.49
CA SER A 229 16.99 -11.19 13.43
C SER A 229 18.10 -10.53 14.23
N LEU A 230 18.54 -9.35 13.80
CA LEU A 230 19.54 -8.58 14.52
C LEU A 230 18.93 -7.69 15.62
N VAL A 231 17.73 -7.17 15.38
CA VAL A 231 17.05 -6.24 16.28
C VAL A 231 15.85 -6.93 16.90
N TYR A 232 15.71 -6.78 18.22
CA TYR A 232 14.59 -7.27 19.01
C TYR A 232 14.03 -6.12 19.83
N TYR A 233 12.71 -5.99 19.87
CA TYR A 233 12.03 -4.92 20.60
C TYR A 233 10.66 -5.41 21.04
N ARG A 234 10.18 -4.98 22.20
CA ARG A 234 8.82 -5.34 22.66
C ARG A 234 7.76 -4.54 21.91
N SER A 235 6.54 -5.05 21.78
CA SER A 235 5.38 -4.30 21.30
C SER A 235 4.63 -3.66 22.48
N ALA A 236 3.53 -2.95 22.23
CA ALA A 236 2.62 -2.48 23.30
C ALA A 236 2.01 -3.64 24.10
N LYS A 237 1.83 -4.79 23.45
CA LYS A 237 1.30 -6.01 24.10
C LYS A 237 2.41 -6.85 24.74
N GLU A 238 3.58 -6.25 24.96
CA GLU A 238 4.79 -6.89 25.50
C GLU A 238 5.35 -8.06 24.66
N SER A 239 4.75 -8.36 23.50
CA SER A 239 5.24 -9.38 22.59
C SER A 239 6.59 -8.98 22.00
N MET A 240 7.51 -9.93 21.86
CA MET A 240 8.81 -9.68 21.23
C MET A 240 8.66 -9.59 19.72
N ASN A 241 8.89 -8.39 19.18
CA ASN A 241 9.01 -8.15 17.74
C ASN A 241 10.48 -8.17 17.33
N THR A 242 10.70 -8.39 16.04
CA THR A 242 12.05 -8.45 15.48
C THR A 242 12.18 -7.62 14.22
N ASN A 243 13.37 -7.13 13.93
CA ASN A 243 13.69 -6.40 12.72
C ASN A 243 15.10 -6.80 12.24
N TRP A 244 15.44 -6.47 10.99
CA TRP A 244 16.72 -6.82 10.37
C TRP A 244 16.88 -8.34 10.31
N LYS A 245 15.81 -8.98 9.83
CA LYS A 245 15.69 -10.43 9.73
C LYS A 245 16.40 -10.93 8.47
N LYS A 246 17.23 -11.96 8.60
CA LYS A 246 17.79 -12.67 7.45
C LYS A 246 16.75 -13.58 6.84
N ILE A 247 16.18 -13.14 5.73
CA ILE A 247 15.14 -13.85 4.99
C ILE A 247 15.72 -15.07 4.29
N GLN A 248 14.87 -16.05 4.00
CA GLN A 248 15.27 -17.31 3.37
C GLN A 248 14.98 -17.24 1.86
N GLY A 249 15.98 -17.55 1.03
CA GLY A 249 15.87 -17.41 -0.44
C GLY A 249 14.76 -18.26 -1.08
N ASN A 250 14.48 -19.43 -0.51
CA ASN A 250 13.49 -20.37 -1.03
C ASN A 250 12.06 -20.12 -0.51
N SER A 251 11.86 -19.07 0.30
CA SER A 251 10.55 -18.71 0.85
C SER A 251 10.06 -17.39 0.26
N ILE A 252 8.74 -17.18 0.30
CA ILE A 252 8.12 -15.88 0.06
C ILE A 252 8.59 -14.90 1.15
N CYS A 253 8.83 -13.65 0.78
CA CYS A 253 9.21 -12.63 1.74
C CYS A 253 8.10 -12.40 2.79
N PRO A 254 8.42 -12.21 4.07
CA PRO A 254 7.45 -11.71 5.04
C PRO A 254 6.89 -10.34 4.61
N THR A 255 5.85 -9.87 5.29
CA THR A 255 5.21 -8.59 4.98
C THR A 255 6.23 -7.45 4.94
N ILE A 256 6.28 -6.72 3.83
CA ILE A 256 7.04 -5.48 3.75
C ILE A 256 6.32 -4.40 4.56
N ILE A 257 7.02 -3.85 5.55
CA ILE A 257 6.53 -2.76 6.41
C ILE A 257 7.56 -1.63 6.35
N GLY A 258 7.12 -0.36 6.43
CA GLY A 258 7.98 0.80 6.20
C GLY A 258 9.28 0.85 7.02
N HIS A 259 9.17 0.54 8.31
CA HIS A 259 10.32 0.51 9.23
C HIS A 259 11.07 -0.82 9.23
N SER A 260 10.59 -1.84 8.51
CA SER A 260 11.27 -3.12 8.43
C SER A 260 12.51 -3.02 7.54
N ARG A 261 13.57 -3.71 7.93
CA ARG A 261 14.73 -3.98 7.07
C ARG A 261 14.92 -5.48 7.05
N TYR A 262 15.23 -6.01 5.88
CA TYR A 262 15.57 -7.41 5.71
C TYR A 262 17.03 -7.56 5.31
N VAL A 263 17.69 -8.61 5.81
CA VAL A 263 19.05 -8.97 5.39
C VAL A 263 18.94 -9.94 4.22
N HIS A 264 19.68 -9.65 3.15
CA HIS A 264 19.66 -10.42 1.90
C HIS A 264 19.95 -11.92 2.18
N PRO A 265 19.29 -12.87 1.48
CA PRO A 265 19.41 -14.31 1.78
C PRO A 265 20.81 -14.89 1.53
N ILE A 266 21.51 -14.36 0.53
CA ILE A 266 22.84 -14.79 0.08
C ILE A 266 23.91 -13.74 0.42
N LYS A 267 23.80 -12.53 -0.14
CA LYS A 267 24.67 -11.38 0.12
C LYS A 267 24.65 -10.95 1.60
N LYS A 268 25.76 -10.41 2.09
CA LYS A 268 25.96 -10.03 3.50
C LYS A 268 25.58 -8.57 3.79
N ARG A 269 24.45 -8.11 3.22
CA ARG A 269 23.97 -6.73 3.30
C ARG A 269 22.47 -6.70 3.60
N LEU A 270 21.95 -5.52 3.95
CA LEU A 270 20.50 -5.29 3.90
C LEU A 270 20.02 -5.36 2.46
N LEU A 271 18.74 -5.70 2.29
CA LEU A 271 18.06 -5.45 1.03
C LEU A 271 18.02 -3.94 0.78
N THR A 272 18.18 -3.50 -0.47
CA THR A 272 18.04 -2.11 -0.87
C THR A 272 16.56 -1.69 -0.94
N VAL A 273 16.31 -0.41 -1.20
CA VAL A 273 14.96 0.13 -1.47
C VAL A 273 14.38 -0.51 -2.73
N ARG A 274 15.12 -0.55 -3.84
CA ARG A 274 14.74 -1.29 -5.07
C ARG A 274 14.34 -2.74 -4.82
N GLU A 275 15.11 -3.47 -4.02
CA GLU A 275 14.81 -4.87 -3.71
C GLU A 275 13.49 -5.00 -2.90
N HIS A 276 13.19 -4.06 -2.00
CA HIS A 276 11.87 -4.01 -1.35
C HIS A 276 10.75 -3.65 -2.33
N ALA A 277 11.02 -2.73 -3.27
CA ALA A 277 10.05 -2.30 -4.28
C ALA A 277 9.63 -3.47 -5.17
N ARG A 278 10.59 -4.30 -5.62
CA ARG A 278 10.30 -5.54 -6.36
C ARG A 278 9.43 -6.52 -5.58
N LEU A 279 9.63 -6.63 -4.27
CA LEU A 279 8.82 -7.49 -3.40
C LEU A 279 7.38 -7.00 -3.21
N MET A 280 7.12 -5.73 -3.54
CA MET A 280 5.79 -5.14 -3.64
C MET A 280 5.27 -5.04 -5.09
N GLY A 281 6.05 -5.55 -6.05
CA GLY A 281 5.72 -5.60 -7.47
C GLY A 281 5.86 -4.29 -8.24
N PHE A 282 6.61 -3.32 -7.71
CA PHE A 282 6.94 -2.10 -8.47
C PHE A 282 7.91 -2.41 -9.61
N PRO A 283 7.76 -1.75 -10.78
CA PRO A 283 8.71 -1.88 -11.87
C PRO A 283 10.05 -1.24 -11.53
N ASP A 284 11.12 -1.70 -12.16
CA ASP A 284 12.48 -1.31 -11.80
C ASP A 284 12.83 0.14 -12.12
N ASN A 285 12.11 0.76 -13.06
CA ASN A 285 12.23 2.18 -13.36
C ASN A 285 11.45 3.08 -12.39
N PHE A 286 10.70 2.52 -11.43
CA PHE A 286 9.89 3.31 -10.50
C PHE A 286 10.74 4.05 -9.48
N VAL A 287 10.83 5.38 -9.52
CA VAL A 287 11.73 6.18 -8.69
C VAL A 287 11.08 6.54 -7.35
N PHE A 288 11.75 6.31 -6.22
CA PHE A 288 11.30 6.78 -4.89
C PHE A 288 12.13 7.99 -4.44
N TYR A 289 11.45 9.10 -4.14
CA TYR A 289 12.05 10.34 -3.66
C TYR A 289 12.09 10.41 -2.11
N GLY A 290 12.99 11.23 -1.58
CA GLY A 290 13.16 11.49 -0.15
C GLY A 290 14.29 10.69 0.50
N GLY A 291 14.47 10.85 1.81
CA GLY A 291 15.50 10.10 2.56
C GLY A 291 15.22 8.60 2.58
N ILE A 292 16.26 7.78 2.73
CA ILE A 292 16.17 6.31 2.61
C ILE A 292 15.06 5.68 3.48
N SER A 293 14.85 6.18 4.70
CA SER A 293 13.78 5.72 5.58
C SER A 293 12.38 6.05 5.05
N SER A 294 12.20 7.23 4.44
CA SER A 294 10.95 7.61 3.77
C SER A 294 10.69 6.70 2.56
N GLN A 295 11.71 6.42 1.75
CA GLN A 295 11.56 5.52 0.59
C GLN A 295 11.09 4.11 1.01
N TYR A 296 11.65 3.55 2.10
CA TYR A 296 11.15 2.28 2.64
C TYR A 296 9.71 2.39 3.17
N ASN A 297 9.36 3.49 3.84
CA ASN A 297 8.00 3.74 4.33
C ASN A 297 6.98 3.76 3.20
N GLN A 298 7.26 4.53 2.15
CA GLN A 298 6.44 4.59 0.94
C GLN A 298 6.15 3.19 0.37
N ILE A 299 7.17 2.34 0.25
CA ILE A 299 6.99 0.96 -0.23
C ILE A 299 6.14 0.10 0.72
N GLY A 300 6.37 0.21 2.04
CA GLY A 300 5.65 -0.59 3.02
C GLY A 300 4.18 -0.20 3.21
N GLU A 301 3.86 1.07 2.97
CA GLU A 301 2.50 1.62 3.05
C GLU A 301 1.71 1.36 1.77
N ALA A 302 2.37 1.31 0.61
CA ALA A 302 1.74 1.06 -0.68
C ALA A 302 0.86 -0.21 -0.72
N VAL A 303 -0.21 -0.13 -1.51
CA VAL A 303 -0.92 -1.31 -2.01
C VAL A 303 0.01 -2.04 -2.99
N PRO A 304 0.19 -3.37 -2.89
CA PRO A 304 0.97 -4.11 -3.87
C PRO A 304 0.43 -3.93 -5.28
N VAL A 305 1.31 -3.58 -6.21
CA VAL A 305 0.95 -3.26 -7.59
C VAL A 305 0.23 -4.43 -8.28
N PRO A 306 0.68 -5.70 -8.15
CA PRO A 306 -0.01 -6.83 -8.79
C PRO A 306 -1.44 -7.02 -8.26
N LEU A 307 -1.66 -6.84 -6.96
CA LEU A 307 -2.99 -6.95 -6.37
C LEU A 307 -3.90 -5.82 -6.84
N SER A 308 -3.39 -4.58 -6.86
CA SER A 308 -4.11 -3.45 -7.44
C SER A 308 -4.52 -3.72 -8.89
N ASN A 309 -3.59 -4.20 -9.72
CA ASN A 309 -3.84 -4.49 -11.12
C ASN A 309 -4.91 -5.57 -11.32
N VAL A 310 -4.91 -6.63 -10.50
CA VAL A 310 -5.94 -7.68 -10.58
C VAL A 310 -7.32 -7.14 -10.19
N ILE A 311 -7.40 -6.25 -9.19
CA ILE A 311 -8.66 -5.57 -8.82
C ILE A 311 -9.15 -4.70 -9.99
N ALA A 312 -8.26 -3.88 -10.56
CA ALA A 312 -8.60 -3.00 -11.67
C ALA A 312 -9.09 -3.77 -12.90
N ASN A 313 -8.37 -4.83 -13.31
CA ASN A 313 -8.79 -5.68 -14.43
C ASN A 313 -10.14 -6.34 -14.19
N TYR A 314 -10.40 -6.83 -12.97
CA TYR A 314 -11.71 -7.40 -12.63
C TYR A 314 -12.83 -6.37 -12.80
N LEU A 315 -12.63 -5.14 -12.34
CA LEU A 315 -13.62 -4.07 -12.49
C LEU A 315 -13.84 -3.68 -13.95
N LEU A 316 -12.77 -3.66 -14.76
CA LEU A 316 -12.83 -3.39 -16.20
C LEU A 316 -13.59 -4.49 -16.94
N GLU A 317 -13.32 -5.77 -16.66
CA GLU A 317 -14.05 -6.92 -17.21
C GLU A 317 -15.54 -6.86 -16.87
N LYS A 318 -15.89 -6.38 -15.67
CA LYS A 318 -17.27 -6.20 -15.23
C LYS A 318 -17.90 -4.90 -15.72
N GLN A 319 -17.18 -4.07 -16.48
CA GLN A 319 -17.67 -2.77 -16.96
C GLN A 319 -18.25 -1.90 -15.82
N LEU A 320 -17.62 -1.98 -14.64
CA LEU A 320 -18.07 -1.31 -13.42
C LEU A 320 -19.49 -1.68 -12.96
N GLN A 321 -20.02 -2.84 -13.35
CA GLN A 321 -21.31 -3.34 -12.85
C GLN A 321 -21.23 -3.65 -11.36
N VAL A 322 -22.12 -3.01 -10.59
CA VAL A 322 -22.33 -3.22 -9.16
C VAL A 322 -23.47 -4.22 -8.96
N PHE A 323 -23.27 -5.24 -8.12
CA PHE A 323 -24.19 -6.36 -7.91
C PHE A 323 -24.81 -6.36 -6.52
#